data_AF-A0A1S2PFL4-F1
#
_entry.id   AF-A0A1S2PFL4-F1
#
_cell.length_a   1.000
_cell.length_b   1.000
_cell.length_c   1.000
_cell.angle_alpha   90.00
_cell.angle_beta   90.00
_cell.angle_gamma   90.00
#
_symmetry.space_group_name_H-M   'P 1'
#
loop_
_entity.id
_entity.type
_entity.pdbx_description
1 polymer ?
#
loop_
_entity_poly.entity_id
_entity_poly.type
_entity_poly.pdbx_seq_one_letter_code
_entity_poly.pdbx_strand_id
1 'polypeptide(L)'
;MCAHSQEPVPQPVLSPLTGAALFLVVTVDQGGEPAVREVLSDLNGLQRAVGFRATLDGKLSAVVGIGSRAWDRLFAGPRPADLHPFRELAGARHRAVSTPGDLLFHIRAARPDLCFALGAEIMDRLRGVVTVRDEVHGFTYFDMRDLLGFVDGTENPTGPAASAAVLIGDEDPRFSGGSYVIVQKYMHDLRAWNALPVEAQEMVIGRRKLSDIELDDAVKPVDSHVALTTIEDPDGTKHEILRDNMPFGTVGQGEFGTYFIGYARTPAVTERMLERMFLGAPPAAHDRILDFSTPVTGSLFYVPTSDFLDNLPDPPAARENEETDRADRADAVPAADGSLGIGDLRT
;
A
#
# COMPACT_ATOMS: atom_id res chain seq x y z
N MET A 1 10.43 -13.24 -36.28
CA MET A 1 11.32 -13.19 -35.10
C MET A 1 10.40 -13.11 -33.90
N CYS A 2 10.32 -14.18 -33.10
CA CYS A 2 9.56 -14.14 -31.87
C CYS A 2 10.24 -13.12 -30.94
N ALA A 3 9.59 -11.99 -30.69
CA ALA A 3 10.01 -11.11 -29.61
C ALA A 3 10.10 -11.99 -28.36
N HIS A 4 11.31 -12.17 -27.82
CA HIS A 4 11.44 -12.64 -26.46
C HIS A 4 10.81 -11.55 -25.61
N SER A 5 9.52 -11.71 -25.27
CA SER A 5 8.89 -10.95 -24.20
C SER A 5 9.73 -11.23 -22.97
N GLN A 6 10.55 -10.25 -22.58
CA GLN A 6 11.38 -10.33 -21.40
C GLN A 6 10.44 -10.61 -20.22
N GLU A 7 10.77 -11.62 -19.41
CA GLU A 7 9.98 -11.96 -18.25
C GLU A 7 9.90 -10.73 -17.33
N PRO A 8 8.71 -10.33 -16.86
CA PRO A 8 8.57 -9.18 -15.97
C PRO A 8 9.44 -9.39 -14.72
N VAL A 9 10.10 -8.33 -14.27
CA VAL A 9 10.98 -8.35 -13.11
C VAL A 9 10.23 -7.71 -11.95
N PRO A 10 9.72 -8.48 -10.97
CA PRO A 10 9.07 -7.91 -9.81
C PRO A 10 9.97 -6.92 -9.07
N GLN A 11 9.36 -5.93 -8.43
CA GLN A 11 10.03 -5.18 -7.36
C GLN A 11 10.42 -6.15 -6.23
N PRO A 12 11.34 -5.78 -5.32
CA PRO A 12 11.85 -6.67 -4.27
C PRO A 12 10.84 -6.93 -3.14
N VAL A 13 9.56 -7.16 -3.44
CA VAL A 13 8.45 -7.52 -2.53
C VAL A 13 8.84 -8.71 -1.66
N LEU A 14 9.36 -9.77 -2.29
CA LEU A 14 9.81 -11.02 -1.68
C LEU A 14 11.13 -10.92 -0.89
N SER A 15 11.62 -9.72 -0.60
CA SER A 15 12.83 -9.55 0.23
C SER A 15 12.60 -10.16 1.61
N PRO A 16 13.64 -10.78 2.20
CA PRO A 16 13.55 -11.31 3.55
C PRO A 16 13.33 -10.17 4.55
N LEU A 17 12.83 -10.52 5.74
CA LEU A 17 12.69 -9.59 6.86
C LEU A 17 14.03 -8.93 7.16
N THR A 18 13.98 -7.63 7.49
CA THR A 18 15.17 -6.80 7.74
C THR A 18 15.07 -6.09 9.07
N GLY A 19 16.22 -5.68 9.62
CA GLY A 19 16.31 -5.07 10.95
C GLY A 19 15.64 -3.69 11.08
N ALA A 20 15.44 -2.99 9.97
CA ALA A 20 14.90 -1.63 9.94
C ALA A 20 14.06 -1.40 8.67
N ALA A 21 13.03 -0.58 8.82
CA ALA A 21 12.19 -0.14 7.71
C ALA A 21 11.84 1.34 7.82
N LEU A 22 11.59 1.98 6.68
CA LEU A 22 10.95 3.27 6.57
C LEU A 22 9.70 3.11 5.70
N PHE A 23 8.54 3.43 6.27
CA PHE A 23 7.29 3.55 5.54
C PHE A 23 7.01 5.02 5.32
N LEU A 24 6.92 5.43 4.06
CA LEU A 24 6.66 6.80 3.69
C LEU A 24 5.46 6.85 2.75
N VAL A 25 4.37 7.46 3.22
CA VAL A 25 3.14 7.66 2.44
C VAL A 25 2.99 9.13 2.12
N VAL A 26 2.83 9.46 0.83
CA VAL A 26 2.67 10.84 0.37
C VAL A 26 1.44 10.98 -0.53
N THR A 27 0.86 12.18 -0.59
CA THR A 27 -0.08 12.59 -1.66
C THR A 27 0.65 13.47 -2.67
N VAL A 28 0.36 13.30 -3.95
CA VAL A 28 0.95 14.10 -5.02
C VAL A 28 0.17 15.41 -5.14
N ASP A 29 0.85 16.54 -4.99
CA ASP A 29 0.23 17.85 -5.12
C ASP A 29 -0.11 18.12 -6.60
N GLN A 30 -1.01 19.06 -6.87
CA GLN A 30 -1.39 19.38 -8.25
C GLN A 30 -0.19 19.92 -9.03
N GLY A 31 0.12 19.32 -10.19
CA GLY A 31 1.28 19.68 -11.01
C GLY A 31 2.58 18.97 -10.59
N GLY A 32 2.55 18.16 -9.53
CA GLY A 32 3.69 17.37 -9.08
C GLY A 32 3.93 16.08 -9.87
N GLU A 33 3.00 15.71 -10.76
CA GLU A 33 3.03 14.46 -11.52
C GLU A 33 4.33 14.26 -12.32
N PRO A 34 4.91 15.27 -13.01
CA PRO A 34 6.16 15.09 -13.76
C PRO A 34 7.34 14.70 -12.87
N ALA A 35 7.52 15.38 -11.73
CA ALA A 35 8.60 15.10 -10.79
C ALA A 35 8.43 13.73 -10.11
N VAL A 36 7.19 13.35 -9.79
CA VAL A 36 6.87 12.00 -9.31
C VAL A 36 7.26 10.95 -10.34
N ARG A 37 6.88 11.13 -11.61
CA ARG A 37 7.23 10.20 -12.68
C ARG A 37 8.75 10.05 -12.83
N GLU A 38 9.51 11.14 -12.74
CA GLU A 38 10.98 11.11 -12.75
C GLU A 38 11.56 10.28 -11.59
N VAL A 39 11.05 10.48 -10.37
CA VAL A 39 11.48 9.71 -9.20
C VAL A 39 11.13 8.23 -9.33
N LEU A 40 9.96 7.91 -9.87
CA LEU A 40 9.54 6.53 -10.11
C LEU A 40 10.50 5.83 -11.09
N SER A 41 10.89 6.48 -12.19
CA SER A 41 11.85 5.92 -13.14
C SER A 41 13.28 5.82 -12.60
N ASP A 42 13.65 6.69 -11.67
CA ASP A 42 14.99 6.71 -11.08
C ASP A 42 15.15 5.81 -9.84
N LEU A 43 14.05 5.28 -9.29
CA LEU A 43 14.04 4.55 -8.02
C LEU A 43 15.05 3.39 -7.98
N ASN A 44 15.10 2.59 -9.05
CA ASN A 44 16.04 1.48 -9.19
C ASN A 44 17.50 1.98 -9.16
N GLY A 45 17.78 3.13 -9.77
CA GLY A 45 19.08 3.79 -9.75
C GLY A 45 19.46 4.31 -8.37
N LEU A 46 18.51 4.99 -7.70
CA LEU A 46 18.69 5.52 -6.34
C LEU A 46 18.97 4.40 -5.32
N GLN A 47 18.20 3.31 -5.37
CA GLN A 47 18.43 2.16 -4.51
C GLN A 47 19.85 1.61 -4.68
N ARG A 48 20.33 1.44 -5.92
CA ARG A 48 21.71 0.99 -6.19
C ARG A 48 22.73 2.00 -5.68
N ALA A 49 22.54 3.29 -5.91
CA ALA A 49 23.48 4.34 -5.49
C ALA A 49 23.67 4.40 -3.97
N VAL A 50 22.59 4.22 -3.20
CA VAL A 50 22.63 4.19 -1.73
C VAL A 50 23.10 2.83 -1.21
N GLY A 51 22.57 1.75 -1.77
CA GLY A 51 22.78 0.39 -1.26
C GLY A 51 24.16 -0.19 -1.58
N PHE A 52 24.73 0.10 -2.75
CA PHE A 52 25.98 -0.53 -3.21
C PHE A 52 27.20 -0.19 -2.34
N ARG A 53 27.18 0.96 -1.68
CA ARG A 53 28.25 1.40 -0.75
C ARG A 53 28.09 0.85 0.67
N ALA A 54 26.93 0.27 1.00
CA ALA A 54 26.81 -0.53 2.20
C ALA A 54 27.52 -1.87 1.92
N THR A 55 28.27 -2.40 2.88
CA THR A 55 28.88 -3.73 2.76
C THR A 55 27.83 -4.78 2.39
N LEU A 56 28.25 -6.01 2.04
CA LEU A 56 27.36 -7.09 1.59
C LEU A 56 26.15 -7.37 2.52
N ASP A 57 26.21 -6.93 3.78
CA ASP A 57 25.17 -7.09 4.79
C ASP A 57 24.09 -5.99 4.79
N GLY A 58 24.19 -4.96 3.95
CA GLY A 58 23.30 -3.79 3.98
C GLY A 58 21.83 -4.10 3.65
N LYS A 59 21.59 -5.06 2.74
CA LYS A 59 20.25 -5.56 2.34
C LYS A 59 19.22 -4.46 2.03
N LEU A 60 19.66 -3.33 1.48
CA LEU A 60 18.76 -2.22 1.14
C LEU A 60 17.85 -2.61 -0.03
N SER A 61 16.54 -2.46 0.16
CA SER A 61 15.52 -2.58 -0.87
C SER A 61 14.47 -1.47 -0.70
N ALA A 62 13.84 -1.10 -1.80
CA ALA A 62 12.69 -0.21 -1.82
C ALA A 62 11.61 -0.81 -2.71
N VAL A 63 10.37 -0.75 -2.22
CA VAL A 63 9.18 -1.06 -3.00
C VAL A 63 8.34 0.21 -3.06
N VAL A 64 7.96 0.62 -4.26
CA VAL A 64 6.99 1.70 -4.47
C VAL A 64 5.61 1.15 -4.83
N GLY A 65 4.61 1.59 -4.10
CA GLY A 65 3.19 1.37 -4.40
C GLY A 65 2.53 2.65 -4.87
N ILE A 66 1.61 2.55 -5.82
CA ILE A 66 0.87 3.65 -6.44
C ILE A 66 -0.63 3.46 -6.17
N GLY A 67 -1.24 4.47 -5.56
CA GLY A 67 -2.64 4.46 -5.16
C GLY A 67 -3.58 4.61 -6.35
N SER A 68 -4.82 4.15 -6.22
CA SER A 68 -5.80 4.13 -7.31
C SER A 68 -6.01 5.48 -8.00
N ARG A 69 -6.09 6.57 -7.24
CA ARG A 69 -6.31 7.93 -7.79
C ARG A 69 -5.03 8.51 -8.39
N ALA A 70 -3.88 8.18 -7.80
CA ALA A 70 -2.58 8.57 -8.32
C ALA A 70 -2.30 7.91 -9.67
N TRP A 71 -2.67 6.63 -9.83
CA TRP A 71 -2.55 5.91 -11.09
C TRP A 71 -3.22 6.66 -12.25
N ASP A 72 -4.45 7.14 -12.07
CA ASP A 72 -5.19 7.90 -13.09
C ASP A 72 -4.54 9.24 -13.46
N ARG A 73 -3.79 9.83 -12.53
CA ARG A 73 -3.06 11.09 -12.76
C ARG A 73 -1.69 10.85 -13.39
N LEU A 74 -1.07 9.71 -13.07
CA LEU A 74 0.29 9.41 -13.46
C LEU A 74 0.37 8.72 -14.80
N PHE A 75 -0.57 7.85 -15.19
CA PHE A 75 -0.43 7.01 -16.37
C PHE A 75 -1.65 7.02 -17.29
N ALA A 76 -1.40 7.10 -18.59
CA ALA A 76 -2.37 6.73 -19.62
C ALA A 76 -2.43 5.20 -19.77
N GLY A 77 -3.52 4.72 -20.36
CA GLY A 77 -3.69 3.31 -20.72
C GLY A 77 -4.42 2.48 -19.66
N PRO A 78 -4.22 1.16 -19.64
CA PRO A 78 -4.98 0.26 -18.77
C PRO A 78 -4.61 0.45 -17.29
N ARG A 79 -5.49 -0.04 -16.42
CA ARG A 79 -5.29 -0.08 -14.97
C ARG A 79 -5.16 -1.54 -14.51
N PRO A 80 -4.41 -1.83 -13.43
CA PRO A 80 -4.44 -3.13 -12.79
C PRO A 80 -5.87 -3.47 -12.38
N ALA A 81 -6.31 -4.70 -12.66
CA ALA A 81 -7.73 -5.08 -12.65
C ALA A 81 -8.45 -4.74 -11.33
N ASP A 82 -7.77 -4.96 -10.20
CA ASP A 82 -8.34 -4.82 -8.85
C ASP A 82 -7.86 -3.54 -8.13
N LEU A 83 -7.27 -2.58 -8.84
CA LEU A 83 -6.80 -1.34 -8.21
C LEU A 83 -7.96 -0.37 -7.94
N HIS A 84 -8.35 -0.27 -6.67
CA HIS A 84 -9.31 0.70 -6.13
C HIS A 84 -8.81 1.36 -4.83
N PRO A 85 -9.37 2.52 -4.40
CA PRO A 85 -9.04 3.10 -3.09
C PRO A 85 -9.40 2.16 -1.95
N PHE A 86 -8.63 2.19 -0.85
CA PHE A 86 -8.89 1.36 0.33
C PHE A 86 -10.35 1.49 0.79
N ARG A 87 -11.01 0.34 0.96
CA ARG A 87 -12.40 0.23 1.39
C ARG A 87 -12.47 0.37 2.90
N GLU A 88 -13.10 1.44 3.36
CA GLU A 88 -13.36 1.62 4.77
C GLU A 88 -14.31 0.53 5.30
N LEU A 89 -13.98 -0.03 6.46
CA LEU A 89 -14.82 -1.02 7.13
C LEU A 89 -15.34 -0.44 8.45
N ALA A 90 -16.66 -0.33 8.58
CA ALA A 90 -17.32 0.11 9.80
C ALA A 90 -18.01 -1.08 10.47
N GLY A 91 -17.27 -1.76 11.35
CA GLY A 91 -17.81 -2.82 12.19
C GLY A 91 -18.69 -2.28 13.32
N ALA A 92 -19.32 -3.18 14.07
CA ALA A 92 -20.17 -2.79 15.20
C ALA A 92 -19.41 -2.07 16.33
N ARG A 93 -18.11 -2.37 16.48
CA ARG A 93 -17.22 -1.80 17.50
C ARG A 93 -15.99 -1.12 16.94
N HIS A 94 -15.38 -1.70 15.90
CA HIS A 94 -14.09 -1.28 15.36
C HIS A 94 -14.24 -0.76 13.94
N ARG A 95 -13.39 0.20 13.55
CA ARG A 95 -13.40 0.81 12.22
C ARG A 95 -12.02 0.75 11.58
N ALA A 96 -11.91 0.18 10.38
CA ALA A 96 -10.73 0.32 9.54
C ALA A 96 -10.90 1.58 8.69
N VAL A 97 -10.17 2.64 9.03
CA VAL A 97 -10.29 3.95 8.36
C VAL A 97 -9.64 3.95 6.98
N SER A 98 -10.20 4.70 6.02
CA SER A 98 -9.55 4.99 4.73
C SER A 98 -8.87 6.36 4.79
N THR A 99 -7.56 6.42 4.59
CA THR A 99 -6.76 7.64 4.69
C THR A 99 -6.06 7.99 3.37
N PRO A 100 -5.73 9.27 3.10
CA PRO A 100 -5.06 9.65 1.87
C PRO A 100 -3.67 9.00 1.72
N GLY A 101 -3.38 8.51 0.52
CA GLY A 101 -2.07 8.01 0.11
C GLY A 101 -2.05 7.77 -1.39
N ASP A 102 -1.21 8.53 -2.09
CA ASP A 102 -1.01 8.39 -3.54
C ASP A 102 0.21 7.54 -3.87
N LEU A 103 1.27 7.65 -3.08
CA LEU A 103 2.47 6.82 -3.18
C LEU A 103 2.82 6.26 -1.81
N LEU A 104 3.27 5.01 -1.80
CA LEU A 104 3.94 4.35 -0.68
C LEU A 104 5.37 4.07 -1.10
N PHE A 105 6.35 4.48 -0.30
CA PHE A 105 7.70 3.93 -0.34
C PHE A 105 7.89 3.04 0.89
N HIS A 106 8.03 1.75 0.66
CA HIS A 106 8.40 0.78 1.67
C HIS A 106 9.88 0.45 1.51
N ILE A 107 10.71 1.07 2.35
CA ILE A 107 12.17 0.98 2.29
C ILE A 107 12.64 0.09 3.44
N ARG A 108 13.46 -0.90 3.14
CA ARG A 108 13.92 -1.92 4.09
C ARG A 108 15.42 -2.10 4.01
N ALA A 109 16.06 -2.28 5.15
CA ALA A 109 17.49 -2.54 5.21
C ALA A 109 17.89 -3.21 6.53
N ALA A 110 19.10 -3.77 6.57
CA ALA A 110 19.65 -4.29 7.81
C ALA A 110 19.92 -3.19 8.86
N ARG A 111 20.01 -1.92 8.45
CA ARG A 111 20.32 -0.78 9.32
C ARG A 111 19.48 0.45 8.97
N PRO A 112 19.02 1.23 9.96
CA PRO A 112 18.13 2.37 9.74
C PRO A 112 18.77 3.52 8.96
N ASP A 113 20.09 3.70 9.02
CA ASP A 113 20.80 4.75 8.28
C ASP A 113 20.65 4.60 6.76
N LEU A 114 20.55 3.36 6.25
CA LEU A 114 20.33 3.09 4.83
C LEU A 114 18.91 3.43 4.40
N CYS A 115 17.91 3.08 5.21
CA CYS A 115 16.52 3.45 4.96
C CYS A 115 16.35 4.96 4.95
N PHE A 116 16.93 5.64 5.95
CA PHE A 116 16.92 7.09 6.06
C PHE A 116 17.61 7.76 4.87
N ALA A 117 18.80 7.30 4.48
CA ALA A 117 19.53 7.87 3.36
C ALA A 117 18.76 7.78 2.04
N LEU A 118 18.14 6.63 1.74
CA LEU A 118 17.32 6.50 0.53
C LEU A 118 16.04 7.32 0.61
N GLY A 119 15.37 7.35 1.77
CA GLY A 119 14.20 8.19 2.00
C GLY A 119 14.51 9.68 1.79
N ALA A 120 15.67 10.15 2.24
CA ALA A 120 16.13 11.52 2.04
C ALA A 120 16.36 11.86 0.56
N GLU A 121 17.03 10.98 -0.21
CA GLU A 121 17.25 11.16 -1.65
C GLU A 121 15.92 11.22 -2.43
N ILE A 122 14.95 10.37 -2.07
CA ILE A 122 13.60 10.38 -2.65
C ILE A 122 12.91 11.71 -2.31
N MET A 123 12.90 12.11 -1.04
CA MET A 123 12.20 13.32 -0.60
C MET A 123 12.84 14.61 -1.09
N ASP A 124 14.16 14.67 -1.28
CA ASP A 124 14.81 15.85 -1.86
C ASP A 124 14.35 16.12 -3.29
N ARG A 125 14.00 15.07 -4.06
CA ARG A 125 13.44 15.18 -5.40
C ARG A 125 11.94 15.46 -5.44
N LEU A 126 11.22 15.08 -4.37
CA LEU A 126 9.76 15.28 -4.27
C LEU A 126 9.36 16.51 -3.42
N ARG A 127 10.32 17.19 -2.78
CA ARG A 127 10.03 18.32 -1.89
C ARG A 127 9.34 19.44 -2.66
N GLY A 128 8.18 19.87 -2.16
CA GLY A 128 7.39 20.95 -2.75
C GLY A 128 6.40 20.50 -3.84
N VAL A 129 6.39 19.21 -4.20
CA VAL A 129 5.43 18.63 -5.16
C VAL A 129 4.63 17.45 -4.58
N VAL A 130 4.93 17.06 -3.35
CA VAL A 130 4.16 16.07 -2.58
C VAL A 130 3.97 16.56 -1.14
N THR A 131 2.87 16.10 -0.53
CA THR A 131 2.59 16.25 0.89
C THR A 131 2.77 14.93 1.62
N VAL A 132 3.65 14.87 2.62
CA VAL A 132 3.81 13.69 3.48
C VAL A 132 2.56 13.47 4.34
N ARG A 133 2.00 12.26 4.29
CA ARG A 133 0.81 11.85 5.05
C ARG A 133 1.15 10.93 6.20
N ASP A 134 2.14 10.07 6.03
CA ASP A 134 2.66 9.23 7.08
C ASP A 134 4.15 8.96 6.87
N GLU A 135 4.90 8.94 7.96
CA GLU A 135 6.33 8.58 7.98
C GLU A 135 6.58 7.76 9.25
N VAL A 136 6.96 6.49 9.08
CA VAL A 136 7.21 5.58 10.19
C VAL A 136 8.54 4.88 10.02
N HIS A 137 9.38 5.02 11.04
CA HIS A 137 10.67 4.32 11.15
C HIS A 137 10.45 3.08 12.01
N GLY A 138 10.38 1.93 11.36
CA GLY A 138 10.16 0.64 11.99
C GLY A 138 11.48 -0.02 12.41
N PHE A 139 11.43 -0.81 13.47
CA PHE A 139 12.55 -1.62 13.94
C PHE A 139 12.10 -3.05 14.26
N THR A 140 12.95 -4.05 14.01
CA THR A 140 12.73 -5.39 14.55
C THR A 140 12.90 -5.39 16.07
N TYR A 141 11.99 -6.07 16.79
CA TYR A 141 12.03 -6.13 18.25
C TYR A 141 12.40 -7.54 18.73
N PHE A 142 13.51 -7.64 19.49
CA PHE A 142 14.05 -8.90 20.01
C PHE A 142 14.14 -10.03 18.95
N ASP A 143 13.56 -11.19 19.26
CA ASP A 143 13.50 -12.43 18.49
C ASP A 143 12.33 -12.43 17.48
N MET A 144 12.23 -11.37 16.67
CA MET A 144 11.16 -11.18 15.67
C MET A 144 9.76 -10.97 16.28
N ARG A 145 9.70 -10.29 17.43
CA ARG A 145 8.43 -10.00 18.10
C ARG A 145 7.82 -8.67 17.67
N ASP A 146 6.51 -8.56 17.82
CA ASP A 146 5.80 -7.29 17.85
C ASP A 146 5.82 -6.65 19.26
N LEU A 147 5.17 -5.50 19.42
CA LEU A 147 5.06 -4.82 20.71
C LEU A 147 4.01 -5.44 21.66
N LEU A 148 3.17 -6.35 21.18
CA LEU A 148 2.32 -7.20 22.02
C LEU A 148 3.13 -8.37 22.62
N GLY A 149 4.33 -8.61 22.10
CA GLY A 149 5.31 -9.57 22.57
C GLY A 149 5.12 -10.97 21.97
N PHE A 150 4.45 -11.08 20.83
CA PHE A 150 4.32 -12.31 20.05
C PHE A 150 5.26 -12.28 18.86
N VAL A 151 5.78 -13.44 18.44
CA VAL A 151 6.56 -13.52 17.19
C VAL A 151 5.62 -13.16 16.03
N ASP A 152 6.08 -12.29 15.14
CA ASP A 152 5.29 -11.80 14.02
C ASP A 152 5.97 -12.13 12.68
N GLY A 153 5.23 -12.80 11.79
CA GLY A 153 5.69 -13.25 10.48
C GLY A 153 5.89 -14.76 10.35
N THR A 154 5.56 -15.57 11.37
CA THR A 154 5.83 -17.02 11.41
C THR A 154 5.21 -17.80 10.26
N GLU A 155 3.93 -17.55 9.97
CA GLU A 155 3.16 -18.24 8.91
C GLU A 155 3.21 -17.47 7.58
N ASN A 156 4.21 -16.61 7.36
CA ASN A 156 4.40 -16.04 6.02
C ASN A 156 4.75 -17.15 5.02
N PRO A 157 4.17 -17.14 3.81
CA PRO A 157 4.57 -18.07 2.77
C PRO A 157 6.04 -17.81 2.39
N THR A 158 6.74 -18.85 1.95
CA THR A 158 8.16 -18.75 1.54
C THR A 158 8.39 -19.38 0.17
N GLY A 159 9.49 -19.00 -0.48
CA GLY A 159 9.89 -19.57 -1.76
C GLY A 159 8.79 -19.47 -2.83
N PRO A 160 8.54 -20.55 -3.60
CA PRO A 160 7.51 -20.54 -4.65
C PRO A 160 6.09 -20.24 -4.15
N ALA A 161 5.74 -20.61 -2.91
CA ALA A 161 4.43 -20.30 -2.33
C ALA A 161 4.26 -18.79 -2.12
N ALA A 162 5.33 -18.11 -1.65
CA ALA A 162 5.32 -16.65 -1.51
C ALA A 162 5.10 -15.97 -2.85
N SER A 163 5.83 -16.38 -3.89
CA SER A 163 5.66 -15.86 -5.25
C SER A 163 4.23 -16.04 -5.75
N ALA A 164 3.65 -17.24 -5.57
CA ALA A 164 2.30 -17.54 -6.01
C ALA A 164 1.21 -16.73 -5.26
N ALA A 165 1.46 -16.43 -3.98
CA ALA A 165 0.55 -15.67 -3.13
C ALA A 165 0.59 -14.16 -3.40
N VAL A 166 1.73 -13.60 -3.84
CA VAL A 166 1.91 -12.14 -3.92
C VAL A 166 2.05 -11.56 -5.31
N LEU A 167 2.49 -12.36 -6.30
CA LEU A 167 2.74 -11.86 -7.65
C LEU A 167 1.55 -12.15 -8.58
N ILE A 168 1.11 -11.12 -9.29
CA ILE A 168 0.11 -11.22 -10.36
C ILE A 168 0.63 -12.15 -11.46
N GLY A 169 -0.26 -12.99 -11.98
CA GLY A 169 0.03 -13.94 -13.05
C GLY A 169 -0.87 -13.74 -14.27
N ASP A 170 -1.25 -14.86 -14.90
CA ASP A 170 -2.00 -14.90 -16.16
C ASP A 170 -3.45 -14.37 -16.07
N GLU A 171 -3.97 -14.14 -14.86
CA GLU A 171 -5.27 -13.50 -14.62
C GLU A 171 -5.26 -12.01 -14.99
N ASP A 172 -4.09 -11.35 -14.92
CA ASP A 172 -3.91 -9.99 -15.42
C ASP A 172 -2.55 -9.85 -16.14
N PRO A 173 -2.41 -10.42 -17.36
CA PRO A 173 -1.13 -10.58 -18.04
C PRO A 173 -0.36 -9.28 -18.29
N ARG A 174 -1.06 -8.14 -18.35
CA ARG A 174 -0.44 -6.82 -18.57
C ARG A 174 0.30 -6.32 -17.34
N PHE A 175 -0.09 -6.80 -16.17
CA PHE A 175 0.42 -6.39 -14.87
C PHE A 175 1.09 -7.56 -14.12
N SER A 176 1.37 -8.66 -14.84
CA SER A 176 2.07 -9.84 -14.35
C SER A 176 3.42 -9.47 -13.71
N GLY A 177 3.73 -10.09 -12.57
CA GLY A 177 4.88 -9.76 -11.72
C GLY A 177 4.68 -8.54 -10.80
N GLY A 178 3.57 -7.80 -10.95
CA GLY A 178 3.14 -6.80 -9.97
C GLY A 178 2.51 -7.42 -8.72
N SER A 179 2.13 -6.58 -7.76
CA SER A 179 1.47 -7.00 -6.51
C SER A 179 0.51 -5.92 -6.02
N TYR A 180 -0.36 -6.24 -5.07
CA TYR A 180 -1.14 -5.26 -4.31
C TYR A 180 -0.64 -5.22 -2.88
N VAL A 181 -0.64 -4.02 -2.29
CA VAL A 181 -0.20 -3.82 -0.92
C VAL A 181 -1.19 -2.96 -0.15
N ILE A 182 -1.58 -3.43 1.02
CA ILE A 182 -2.37 -2.66 1.99
C ILE A 182 -1.48 -2.33 3.18
N VAL A 183 -1.58 -1.09 3.66
CA VAL A 183 -0.91 -0.63 4.88
C VAL A 183 -1.91 -0.09 5.88
N GLN A 184 -1.65 -0.35 7.17
CA GLN A 184 -2.39 0.23 8.29
C GLN A 184 -1.44 0.48 9.46
N LYS A 185 -1.43 1.70 9.98
CA LYS A 185 -0.70 2.04 11.20
C LYS A 185 -1.58 1.77 12.41
N TYR A 186 -1.21 0.80 13.25
CA TYR A 186 -1.94 0.46 14.48
C TYR A 186 -1.28 1.06 15.71
N MET A 187 -2.09 1.65 16.60
CA MET A 187 -1.67 2.07 17.94
C MET A 187 -2.21 1.10 18.98
N HIS A 188 -1.37 0.66 19.92
CA HIS A 188 -1.72 -0.33 20.91
C HIS A 188 -2.03 0.27 22.29
N ASP A 189 -3.07 -0.24 22.95
CA ASP A 189 -3.27 -0.04 24.40
C ASP A 189 -2.50 -1.11 25.17
N LEU A 190 -1.19 -0.86 25.37
CA LEU A 190 -0.34 -1.78 26.12
C LEU A 190 -0.70 -1.90 27.61
N ARG A 191 -1.45 -0.94 28.18
CA ARG A 191 -1.90 -1.06 29.58
C ARG A 191 -3.00 -2.11 29.67
N ALA A 192 -4.01 -2.02 28.81
CA ALA A 192 -5.08 -3.02 28.73
C ALA A 192 -4.52 -4.40 28.34
N TRP A 193 -3.59 -4.45 27.39
CA TRP A 193 -2.96 -5.69 26.96
C TRP A 193 -2.18 -6.38 28.07
N ASN A 194 -1.31 -5.65 28.77
CA ASN A 194 -0.47 -6.22 29.83
C ASN A 194 -1.22 -6.55 31.13
N ALA A 195 -2.48 -6.11 31.25
CA ALA A 195 -3.37 -6.54 32.34
C ALA A 195 -3.92 -7.95 32.13
N LEU A 196 -3.88 -8.49 30.90
CA LEU A 196 -4.26 -9.87 30.61
C LEU A 196 -3.18 -10.85 31.09
N PRO A 197 -3.57 -11.99 31.71
CA PRO A 197 -2.69 -13.14 31.84
C PRO A 197 -2.18 -13.61 30.48
N VAL A 198 -1.00 -14.23 30.44
CA VAL A 198 -0.37 -14.70 29.19
C VAL A 198 -1.31 -15.64 28.44
N GLU A 199 -1.96 -16.56 29.13
CA GLU A 199 -2.91 -17.51 28.53
C GLU A 199 -4.08 -16.81 27.86
N ALA A 200 -4.55 -15.68 28.41
CA ALA A 200 -5.60 -14.89 27.78
C ALA A 200 -5.10 -14.15 26.53
N GLN A 201 -3.86 -13.67 26.54
CA GLN A 201 -3.23 -13.08 25.35
C GLN A 201 -3.04 -14.13 24.24
N GLU A 202 -2.62 -15.35 24.61
CA GLU A 202 -2.49 -16.48 23.67
C GLU A 202 -3.83 -16.82 23.01
N MET A 203 -4.95 -16.70 23.73
CA MET A 203 -6.29 -16.90 23.19
C MET A 203 -6.74 -15.76 22.28
N VAL A 204 -6.27 -14.53 22.50
CA VAL A 204 -6.50 -13.40 21.59
C VAL A 204 -5.74 -13.61 20.27
N ILE A 205 -4.50 -14.05 20.33
CA ILE A 205 -3.67 -14.22 19.13
C ILE A 205 -3.96 -15.54 18.40
N GLY A 206 -4.11 -16.65 19.14
CA GLY A 206 -4.22 -18.00 18.59
C GLY A 206 -2.90 -18.79 18.57
N ARG A 207 -1.86 -18.32 19.26
CA ARG A 207 -0.54 -19.00 19.38
C ARG A 207 0.00 -18.90 20.80
N ARG A 208 0.96 -19.77 21.16
CA ARG A 208 1.70 -19.69 22.42
C ARG A 208 2.68 -18.53 22.39
N LYS A 209 2.73 -17.73 23.45
CA LYS A 209 3.50 -16.48 23.45
C LYS A 209 5.00 -16.72 23.38
N LEU A 210 5.52 -17.63 24.20
CA LEU A 210 6.97 -17.89 24.28
C LEU A 210 7.47 -18.75 23.12
N SER A 211 6.82 -19.91 22.90
CA SER A 211 7.27 -20.92 21.92
C SER A 211 6.76 -20.68 20.50
N ASP A 212 5.82 -19.75 20.32
CA ASP A 212 5.22 -19.43 19.03
C ASP A 212 4.54 -20.63 18.33
N ILE A 213 4.10 -21.62 19.11
CA ILE A 213 3.38 -22.78 18.57
C ILE A 213 1.90 -22.41 18.45
N GLU A 214 1.30 -22.65 17.29
CA GLU A 214 -0.13 -22.45 17.07
C GLU A 214 -0.98 -23.25 18.07
N LEU A 215 -2.07 -22.66 18.55
CA LEU A 215 -3.00 -23.39 19.40
C LEU A 215 -3.72 -24.50 18.61
N ASP A 216 -4.00 -25.62 19.26
CA ASP A 216 -4.80 -26.69 18.67
C ASP A 216 -6.21 -26.18 18.31
N ASP A 217 -6.76 -26.64 17.20
CA ASP A 217 -8.09 -26.19 16.73
C ASP A 217 -9.22 -26.46 17.73
N ALA A 218 -9.06 -27.46 18.61
CA ALA A 218 -10.01 -27.75 19.67
C ALA A 218 -10.07 -26.68 20.77
N VAL A 219 -9.02 -25.86 20.91
CA VAL A 219 -8.95 -24.80 21.93
C VAL A 219 -8.81 -23.40 21.35
N LYS A 220 -8.36 -23.27 20.10
CA LYS A 220 -8.21 -21.98 19.41
C LYS A 220 -9.56 -21.27 19.30
N PRO A 221 -9.72 -20.06 19.88
CA PRO A 221 -10.96 -19.32 19.76
C PRO A 221 -11.25 -18.93 18.32
N VAL A 222 -12.53 -19.02 17.95
CA VAL A 222 -13.04 -18.61 16.63
C VAL A 222 -12.87 -17.11 16.34
N ASP A 223 -12.70 -16.30 17.40
CA ASP A 223 -12.46 -14.85 17.35
C ASP A 223 -10.99 -14.47 17.59
N SER A 224 -10.08 -15.46 17.62
CA SER A 224 -8.63 -15.22 17.66
C SER A 224 -8.12 -14.65 16.34
N HIS A 225 -7.01 -13.92 16.40
CA HIS A 225 -6.39 -13.29 15.23
C HIS A 225 -6.04 -14.32 14.15
N VAL A 226 -5.38 -15.43 14.52
CA VAL A 226 -5.07 -16.53 13.59
C VAL A 226 -6.34 -17.06 12.93
N ALA A 227 -7.38 -17.40 13.70
CA ALA A 227 -8.59 -18.00 13.14
C ALA A 227 -9.33 -17.10 12.13
N LEU A 228 -9.33 -15.78 12.35
CA LEU A 228 -10.01 -14.82 11.47
C LEU A 228 -9.18 -14.43 10.25
N THR A 229 -7.86 -14.51 10.35
CA THR A 229 -6.94 -14.23 9.24
C THR A 229 -6.64 -15.47 8.38
N THR A 230 -6.96 -16.69 8.82
CA THR A 230 -6.89 -17.87 7.95
C THR A 230 -8.02 -17.86 6.92
N ILE A 231 -7.68 -17.64 5.65
CA ILE A 231 -8.61 -17.70 4.51
C ILE A 231 -8.40 -19.03 3.77
N GLU A 232 -9.45 -19.84 3.71
CA GLU A 232 -9.41 -21.17 3.11
C GLU A 232 -10.70 -21.44 2.34
N ASP A 233 -10.57 -22.00 1.14
CA ASP A 233 -11.68 -22.47 0.32
C ASP A 233 -12.24 -23.80 0.83
N PRO A 234 -13.46 -24.20 0.42
CA PRO A 234 -14.04 -25.48 0.80
C PRO A 234 -13.23 -26.73 0.41
N ASP A 235 -12.33 -26.60 -0.57
CA ASP A 235 -11.44 -27.69 -1.01
C ASP A 235 -10.11 -27.75 -0.24
N GLY A 236 -9.92 -26.85 0.74
CA GLY A 236 -8.72 -26.76 1.56
C GLY A 236 -7.64 -25.84 1.02
N THR A 237 -7.88 -25.15 -0.10
CA THR A 237 -6.92 -24.20 -0.67
C THR A 237 -6.80 -22.98 0.23
N LYS A 238 -5.60 -22.75 0.78
CA LYS A 238 -5.30 -21.56 1.58
C LYS A 238 -4.96 -20.37 0.69
N HIS A 239 -5.50 -19.21 1.04
CA HIS A 239 -5.19 -17.93 0.42
C HIS A 239 -4.31 -17.12 1.38
N GLU A 240 -3.05 -16.96 1.00
CA GLU A 240 -2.02 -16.37 1.84
C GLU A 240 -1.68 -14.94 1.40
N ILE A 241 -1.10 -14.17 2.31
CA ILE A 241 -0.49 -12.87 2.05
C ILE A 241 0.94 -12.87 2.61
N LEU A 242 1.81 -12.00 2.12
CA LEU A 242 3.13 -11.80 2.71
C LEU A 242 3.14 -10.52 3.55
N ARG A 243 3.40 -10.68 4.85
CA ARG A 243 3.44 -9.57 5.80
C ARG A 243 4.87 -9.19 6.16
N ASP A 244 5.08 -7.91 6.45
CA ASP A 244 6.35 -7.39 6.96
C ASP A 244 6.07 -6.33 8.04
N ASN A 245 5.32 -6.76 9.06
CA ASN A 245 4.89 -5.91 10.15
C ASN A 245 6.10 -5.38 10.93
N MET A 246 6.10 -4.07 11.22
CA MET A 246 7.21 -3.45 11.94
C MET A 246 6.74 -2.70 13.19
N PRO A 247 7.30 -3.02 14.36
CA PRO A 247 7.22 -2.19 15.56
C PRO A 247 7.67 -0.75 15.31
N PHE A 248 6.96 0.20 15.91
CA PHE A 248 7.38 1.60 16.00
C PHE A 248 6.84 2.23 17.29
N GLY A 249 7.37 3.39 17.69
CA GLY A 249 6.81 4.11 18.83
C GLY A 249 7.64 5.27 19.33
N THR A 250 7.03 6.04 20.23
CA THR A 250 7.62 7.18 20.93
C THR A 250 7.42 7.00 22.43
N VAL A 251 8.43 6.46 23.11
CA VAL A 251 8.35 6.09 24.54
C VAL A 251 7.88 7.25 25.42
N GLY A 252 8.41 8.46 25.19
CA GLY A 252 8.04 9.66 25.96
C GLY A 252 6.58 10.10 25.81
N GLN A 253 5.90 9.66 24.75
CA GLN A 253 4.48 9.93 24.49
C GLN A 253 3.58 8.73 24.80
N GLY A 254 4.16 7.59 25.20
CA GLY A 254 3.43 6.35 25.41
C GLY A 254 2.87 5.75 24.11
N GLU A 255 3.46 6.09 22.97
CA GLU A 255 3.06 5.59 21.66
C GLU A 255 3.78 4.27 21.38
N PHE A 256 3.02 3.20 21.22
CA PHE A 256 3.51 1.87 20.85
C PHE A 256 2.62 1.34 19.75
N GLY A 257 3.19 1.00 18.60
CA GLY A 257 2.41 0.58 17.44
C GLY A 257 3.08 -0.50 16.60
N THR A 258 2.24 -1.09 15.76
CA THR A 258 2.64 -2.00 14.68
C THR A 258 2.23 -1.36 13.37
N TYR A 259 3.20 -1.16 12.48
CA TYR A 259 2.91 -0.78 11.11
C TYR A 259 2.62 -2.05 10.32
N PHE A 260 1.35 -2.31 10.04
CA PHE A 260 0.94 -3.43 9.22
C PHE A 260 1.19 -3.12 7.74
N ILE A 261 1.77 -4.09 7.05
CA ILE A 261 1.88 -4.11 5.59
C ILE A 261 1.65 -5.55 5.10
N GLY A 262 0.75 -5.72 4.14
CA GLY A 262 0.42 -7.02 3.57
C GLY A 262 0.39 -6.98 2.05
N TYR A 263 1.27 -7.77 1.42
CA TYR A 263 1.33 -7.96 -0.02
C TYR A 263 0.50 -9.17 -0.46
N ALA A 264 -0.21 -9.03 -1.57
CA ALA A 264 -1.05 -10.09 -2.13
C ALA A 264 -1.16 -9.96 -3.65
N ARG A 265 -1.39 -11.08 -4.31
CA ARG A 265 -1.62 -11.17 -5.76
C ARG A 265 -2.90 -10.45 -6.19
N THR A 266 -3.92 -10.47 -5.35
CA THR A 266 -5.16 -9.70 -5.47
C THR A 266 -5.48 -9.10 -4.10
N PRO A 267 -5.99 -7.86 -4.02
CA PRO A 267 -6.35 -7.27 -2.74
C PRO A 267 -7.51 -8.03 -2.07
N ALA A 268 -8.27 -8.84 -2.81
CA ALA A 268 -9.42 -9.58 -2.30
C ALA A 268 -9.05 -10.49 -1.09
N VAL A 269 -7.86 -11.08 -1.07
CA VAL A 269 -7.42 -11.91 0.07
C VAL A 269 -7.26 -11.07 1.33
N THR A 270 -6.51 -9.98 1.24
CA THR A 270 -6.27 -9.07 2.37
C THR A 270 -7.57 -8.36 2.80
N GLU A 271 -8.41 -7.95 1.86
CA GLU A 271 -9.72 -7.38 2.16
C GLU A 271 -10.62 -8.38 2.88
N ARG A 272 -10.60 -9.65 2.48
CA ARG A 272 -11.36 -10.70 3.16
C ARG A 272 -10.89 -10.93 4.59
N MET A 273 -9.57 -10.89 4.83
CA MET A 273 -9.02 -10.93 6.20
C MET A 273 -9.53 -9.73 7.01
N LEU A 274 -9.45 -8.51 6.46
CA LEU A 274 -9.94 -7.29 7.13
C LEU A 274 -11.45 -7.31 7.38
N GLU A 275 -12.26 -7.79 6.44
CA GLU A 275 -13.70 -7.96 6.64
C GLU A 275 -13.98 -8.88 7.84
N ARG A 276 -13.33 -10.04 7.91
CA ARG A 276 -13.49 -10.97 9.04
C ARG A 276 -13.03 -10.35 10.35
N MET A 277 -11.94 -9.58 10.33
CA MET A 277 -11.42 -8.91 11.52
C MET A 277 -12.36 -7.82 12.04
N PHE A 278 -12.83 -6.92 11.16
CA PHE A 278 -13.57 -5.73 11.58
C PHE A 278 -15.08 -5.94 11.63
N LEU A 279 -15.64 -6.70 10.69
CA LEU A 279 -17.08 -6.94 10.56
C LEU A 279 -17.52 -8.28 11.20
N GLY A 280 -16.55 -9.15 11.50
CA GLY A 280 -16.78 -10.47 12.07
C GLY A 280 -16.97 -11.57 11.03
N ALA A 281 -16.91 -12.81 11.51
CA ALA A 281 -17.23 -14.01 10.77
C ALA A 281 -17.99 -14.93 11.74
N PRO A 282 -19.33 -15.01 11.65
CA PRO A 282 -20.12 -15.74 12.63
C PRO A 282 -19.57 -17.14 12.92
N PRO A 283 -19.41 -17.52 14.20
CA PRO A 283 -19.95 -16.85 15.39
C PRO A 283 -19.09 -15.70 15.96
N ALA A 284 -17.91 -15.41 15.42
CA ALA A 284 -17.06 -14.32 15.89
C ALA A 284 -17.62 -12.95 15.45
N ALA A 285 -17.73 -12.01 16.39
CA ALA A 285 -18.23 -10.66 16.13
C ALA A 285 -17.18 -9.74 15.50
N HIS A 286 -15.91 -9.93 15.86
CA HIS A 286 -14.73 -9.22 15.37
C HIS A 286 -13.48 -9.93 15.89
N ASP A 287 -12.31 -9.51 15.43
CA ASP A 287 -11.01 -10.00 15.92
C ASP A 287 -10.63 -9.38 17.26
N ARG A 288 -10.38 -10.23 18.25
CA ARG A 288 -9.99 -9.82 19.61
C ARG A 288 -8.73 -8.95 19.64
N ILE A 289 -7.83 -9.01 18.66
CA ILE A 289 -6.63 -8.14 18.63
C ILE A 289 -7.00 -6.65 18.52
N LEU A 290 -8.15 -6.34 17.89
CA LEU A 290 -8.64 -4.97 17.69
C LEU A 290 -9.11 -4.33 19.00
N ASP A 291 -9.42 -5.12 20.03
CA ASP A 291 -9.69 -4.59 21.37
C ASP A 291 -8.48 -3.91 22.01
N PHE A 292 -7.27 -4.16 21.47
CA PHE A 292 -6.01 -3.62 21.94
C PHE A 292 -5.27 -2.83 20.87
N SER A 293 -5.78 -2.76 19.64
CA SER A 293 -5.07 -2.22 18.48
C SER A 293 -6.01 -1.38 17.62
N THR A 294 -5.78 -0.07 17.56
CA THR A 294 -6.60 0.87 16.79
C THR A 294 -5.88 1.29 15.51
N PRO A 295 -6.42 1.04 14.31
CA PRO A 295 -5.84 1.53 13.07
C PRO A 295 -6.10 3.04 12.94
N VAL A 296 -5.04 3.82 12.74
CA VAL A 296 -5.12 5.27 12.50
C VAL A 296 -4.89 5.65 11.03
N THR A 297 -4.47 4.69 10.21
CA THR A 297 -4.38 4.81 8.74
C THR A 297 -4.90 3.56 8.04
N GLY A 298 -5.22 3.69 6.76
CA GLY A 298 -5.58 2.59 5.86
C GLY A 298 -5.52 3.02 4.41
N SER A 299 -4.63 2.38 3.64
CA SER A 299 -4.38 2.70 2.23
C SER A 299 -4.08 1.45 1.43
N LEU A 300 -4.50 1.42 0.16
CA LEU A 300 -4.27 0.34 -0.80
C LEU A 300 -3.49 0.91 -1.99
N PHE A 301 -2.41 0.23 -2.35
CA PHE A 301 -1.56 0.57 -3.48
C PHE A 301 -1.36 -0.62 -4.39
N TYR A 302 -1.14 -0.35 -5.68
CA TYR A 302 -0.59 -1.33 -6.62
C TYR A 302 0.92 -1.16 -6.73
N VAL A 303 1.65 -2.27 -6.75
CA VAL A 303 3.10 -2.34 -6.85
C VAL A 303 3.45 -2.83 -8.27
N PRO A 304 3.89 -1.93 -9.17
CA PRO A 304 4.29 -2.33 -10.52
C PRO A 304 5.59 -3.15 -10.52
N THR A 305 5.94 -3.72 -11.68
CA THR A 305 7.25 -4.36 -11.88
C THR A 305 8.37 -3.33 -11.93
N SER A 306 9.61 -3.78 -11.70
CA SER A 306 10.80 -2.94 -11.82
C SER A 306 11.00 -2.42 -13.24
N ASP A 307 10.71 -3.25 -14.25
CA ASP A 307 10.77 -2.87 -15.67
C ASP A 307 9.67 -1.88 -16.08
N PHE A 308 8.48 -1.93 -15.45
CA PHE A 308 7.46 -0.89 -15.61
C PHE A 308 7.97 0.45 -15.11
N LEU A 309 8.66 0.48 -13.97
CA LEU A 309 9.24 1.72 -13.43
C LEU A 309 10.33 2.27 -14.37
N ASP A 310 11.21 1.41 -14.89
CA ASP A 310 12.24 1.82 -15.83
C ASP A 310 11.65 2.33 -17.17
N ASN A 311 10.41 1.95 -17.51
CA ASN A 311 9.73 2.25 -18.77
C ASN A 311 8.29 2.72 -18.55
N LEU A 312 8.12 3.81 -17.79
CA LEU A 312 6.79 4.32 -17.44
C LEU A 312 5.93 4.60 -18.69
N PRO A 313 4.65 4.18 -18.71
CA PRO A 313 3.70 4.61 -19.74
C PRO A 313 3.60 6.13 -19.81
N ASP A 314 3.17 6.66 -20.96
CA ASP A 314 2.94 8.10 -21.14
C ASP A 314 1.99 8.67 -20.06
N PRO A 315 2.13 9.95 -19.69
CA PRO A 315 1.15 10.59 -18.82
C PRO A 315 -0.23 10.66 -19.50
N PRO A 316 -1.33 10.74 -18.75
CA PRO A 316 -2.65 11.01 -19.31
C PRO A 316 -2.63 12.26 -20.20
N ALA A 317 -3.39 12.24 -21.30
CA ALA A 317 -3.58 13.43 -22.12
C ALA A 317 -4.12 14.57 -21.24
N ALA A 318 -3.57 15.77 -21.39
CA ALA A 318 -4.13 16.95 -20.74
C ALA A 318 -5.61 17.03 -21.13
N ARG A 319 -6.51 17.10 -20.13
CA ARG A 319 -7.89 17.46 -20.41
C ARG A 319 -7.86 18.89 -20.91
N GLU A 320 -7.85 19.09 -22.22
CA GLU A 320 -8.16 20.39 -22.80
C GLU A 320 -9.53 20.79 -22.24
N ASN A 321 -9.59 21.89 -21.51
CA ASN A 321 -10.84 22.46 -21.06
C ASN A 321 -11.66 22.79 -22.31
N GLU A 322 -12.64 21.95 -22.66
CA GLU A 322 -13.64 22.22 -23.71
C GLU A 322 -14.56 23.43 -23.40
N GLU A 323 -14.22 24.25 -22.40
CA GLU A 323 -14.93 25.47 -22.05
C GLU A 323 -14.41 26.73 -22.76
N THR A 324 -13.22 26.71 -23.37
CA THR A 324 -12.70 27.87 -24.12
C THR A 324 -13.15 27.94 -25.58
N ASP A 325 -13.57 26.82 -26.20
CA ASP A 325 -13.94 26.81 -27.64
C ASP A 325 -15.44 27.10 -27.90
N ARG A 326 -16.25 27.25 -26.83
CA ARG A 326 -17.64 27.75 -26.92
C ARG A 326 -17.75 29.26 -26.75
N ALA A 327 -16.76 29.93 -26.15
CA ALA A 327 -16.76 31.39 -26.01
C ALA A 327 -16.38 32.09 -27.33
N ASP A 328 -15.42 31.54 -28.07
CA ASP A 328 -14.93 32.16 -29.32
C ASP A 328 -15.88 31.99 -30.53
N ARG A 329 -16.91 31.14 -30.44
CA ARG A 329 -17.95 31.02 -31.48
C ARG A 329 -19.18 31.88 -31.26
N ALA A 330 -19.31 32.54 -30.10
CA ALA A 330 -20.50 33.33 -29.76
C ALA A 330 -20.40 34.82 -30.18
N ASP A 331 -19.20 35.33 -30.49
CA ASP A 331 -18.97 36.77 -30.75
C ASP A 331 -18.83 37.16 -32.23
N ALA A 332 -19.17 36.29 -33.18
CA ALA A 332 -19.25 36.66 -34.59
C ALA A 332 -20.58 37.37 -34.92
N VAL A 333 -20.66 38.66 -34.58
CA VAL A 333 -21.74 39.56 -35.03
C VAL A 333 -21.57 39.87 -36.52
N PRO A 334 -22.59 39.73 -37.39
CA PRO A 334 -22.48 40.14 -38.77
C PRO A 334 -22.50 41.66 -38.88
N ALA A 335 -21.50 42.23 -39.57
CA ALA A 335 -21.38 43.65 -39.85
C ALA A 335 -22.61 44.15 -40.64
N ALA A 336 -23.30 45.15 -40.09
CA ALA A 336 -24.39 45.84 -40.76
C ALA A 336 -23.81 46.84 -41.78
N ASP A 337 -24.02 46.56 -43.06
CA ASP A 337 -23.65 47.45 -44.16
C ASP A 337 -24.78 48.47 -44.37
N GLY A 338 -24.50 49.73 -44.06
CA GLY A 338 -25.43 50.84 -44.23
C GLY A 338 -25.46 51.31 -45.68
N SER A 339 -26.61 51.15 -46.34
CA SER A 339 -26.92 51.86 -47.59
C SER A 339 -28.37 52.32 -47.59
N LEU A 340 -28.54 53.64 -47.58
CA LEU A 340 -29.80 54.35 -47.70
C LEU A 340 -30.30 54.25 -49.15
N GLY A 341 -31.28 53.39 -49.39
CA GLY A 341 -32.06 53.35 -50.64
C GLY A 341 -33.19 54.37 -50.60
N ILE A 342 -32.96 55.57 -51.14
CA ILE A 342 -33.99 56.58 -51.40
C ILE A 342 -34.74 56.22 -52.69
N GLY A 343 -36.08 56.38 -52.65
CA GLY A 343 -36.98 56.48 -53.81
C GLY A 343 -38.10 55.43 -53.76
N ASP A 344 -39.38 55.72 -53.99
CA ASP A 344 -40.06 56.97 -54.34
C ASP A 344 -41.58 56.71 -54.29
N LEU A 345 -42.37 57.79 -54.18
CA LEU A 345 -43.76 57.95 -54.66
C LEU A 345 -44.97 57.31 -53.92
N ARG A 346 -45.77 58.25 -53.34
CA ARG A 346 -47.24 58.51 -53.46
C ARG A 346 -48.21 57.36 -53.10
N THR A 347 -49.26 57.59 -52.31
CA THR A 347 -50.22 58.73 -52.30
C THR A 347 -50.89 58.82 -50.93
#